data_AF-A0A4V5UW43-F1
#
_entry.id   AF-A0A4V5UW43-F1
#
_cell.length_a   1.000
_cell.length_b   1.000
_cell.length_c   1.000
_cell.angle_alpha   90.00
_cell.angle_beta   90.00
_cell.angle_gamma   90.00
#
_symmetry.space_group_name_H-M   'P 1'
#
loop_
_entity.id
_entity.type
_entity.pdbx_description
1 polymer ?
#
loop_
_entity_poly.entity_id
_entity_poly.type
_entity_poly.pdbx_seq_one_letter_code
_entity_poly.pdbx_strand_id
1 'polypeptide(L)'
;MADLQQFEDAYDRAEAAYIDGLRADLPRAKLADLAGAVAAAAAEFNTEAYRAFHSASGDDREELDRLTDLTETLGELWTDIHTAYQGLS
;
A
#
# COMPACT_ATOMS: atom_id res chain seq x y z
N MET A 1 -11.25 1.84 15.14
CA MET A 1 -10.78 0.57 14.52
C MET A 1 -11.57 0.22 13.26
N ALA A 2 -12.92 0.26 13.26
CA ALA A 2 -13.71 -0.01 12.04
C ALA A 2 -13.35 0.88 10.83
N ASP A 3 -12.91 2.12 11.07
CA ASP A 3 -12.52 3.06 10.00
C ASP A 3 -11.19 2.73 9.33
N LEU A 4 -10.29 1.95 9.96
CA LEU A 4 -9.00 1.57 9.36
C LEU A 4 -9.10 0.27 8.56
N GLN A 5 -9.94 -0.65 9.00
CA GLN A 5 -10.10 -1.95 8.35
C GLN A 5 -10.47 -1.81 6.87
N GLN A 6 -11.29 -0.82 6.50
CA GLN A 6 -11.66 -0.60 5.09
C GLN A 6 -10.46 -0.24 4.19
N PHE A 7 -9.45 0.44 4.74
CA PHE A 7 -8.24 0.85 4.01
C PHE A 7 -7.23 -0.29 3.95
N GLU A 8 -7.09 -1.07 5.03
CA GLU A 8 -6.34 -2.32 5.04
C GLU A 8 -6.93 -3.32 4.02
N ASP A 9 -8.25 -3.53 4.04
CA ASP A 9 -8.93 -4.40 3.07
C ASP A 9 -8.76 -3.89 1.62
N ALA A 10 -8.65 -2.57 1.42
CA ALA A 10 -8.41 -1.98 0.10
C ALA A 10 -6.98 -2.24 -0.39
N TYR A 11 -6.00 -2.12 0.51
CA TYR A 11 -4.61 -2.49 0.27
C TYR A 11 -4.51 -3.98 -0.10
N ASP A 12 -5.07 -4.87 0.73
CA ASP A 12 -5.03 -6.32 0.51
C ASP A 12 -5.65 -6.73 -0.84
N ARG A 13 -6.78 -6.12 -1.20
CA ARG A 13 -7.41 -6.36 -2.51
C ARG A 13 -6.54 -5.90 -3.67
N ALA A 14 -5.88 -4.75 -3.53
CA ALA A 14 -4.99 -4.23 -4.58
C ALA A 14 -3.76 -5.14 -4.74
N GLU A 15 -3.14 -5.57 -3.63
CA GLU A 15 -2.00 -6.49 -3.65
C GLU A 15 -2.40 -7.83 -4.26
N ALA A 16 -3.52 -8.41 -3.84
CA ALA A 16 -4.01 -9.67 -4.41
C ALA A 16 -4.22 -9.56 -5.93
N ALA A 17 -4.79 -8.46 -6.41
CA ALA A 17 -4.99 -8.22 -7.84
C ALA A 17 -3.65 -8.12 -8.61
N TYR A 18 -2.63 -7.50 -8.02
CA TYR A 18 -1.28 -7.47 -8.61
C TYR A 18 -0.66 -8.87 -8.69
N ILE A 19 -0.71 -9.64 -7.60
CA ILE A 19 -0.16 -11.00 -7.53
C ILE A 19 -0.88 -11.95 -8.50
N ASP A 20 -2.20 -11.86 -8.59
CA ASP A 20 -2.97 -12.63 -9.56
C ASP A 20 -2.67 -12.20 -11.00
N GLY A 21 -2.43 -10.90 -11.23
CA GLY A 21 -1.94 -10.39 -12.50
C GLY A 21 -0.58 -10.96 -12.91
N LEU A 22 0.36 -11.11 -11.97
CA LEU A 22 1.64 -11.78 -12.21
C LEU A 22 1.45 -13.25 -12.55
N ARG A 23 0.60 -13.96 -11.81
CA ARG A 23 0.30 -15.39 -12.05
C ARG A 23 -0.37 -15.63 -13.41
N ALA A 24 -1.17 -14.66 -13.86
CA ALA A 24 -1.84 -14.68 -15.15
C ALA A 24 -0.96 -14.20 -16.32
N ASP A 25 0.31 -13.86 -16.07
CA ASP A 25 1.25 -13.33 -17.06
C ASP A 25 0.68 -12.11 -17.81
N LEU A 26 0.07 -11.17 -17.06
CA LEU A 26 -0.51 -9.98 -17.65
C LEU A 26 0.56 -9.11 -18.33
N PRO A 27 0.19 -8.36 -19.38
CA PRO A 27 1.13 -7.45 -20.05
C PRO A 27 1.76 -6.46 -19.09
N ARG A 28 3.03 -6.09 -19.34
CA ARG A 28 3.80 -5.13 -18.55
C ARG A 28 3.02 -3.86 -18.17
N ALA A 29 2.28 -3.28 -19.12
CA ALA A 29 1.46 -2.09 -18.89
C ALA A 29 0.35 -2.33 -17.83
N LYS A 30 -0.27 -3.52 -17.82
CA LYS A 30 -1.28 -3.88 -16.82
C LYS A 30 -0.68 -4.14 -15.45
N LEU A 31 0.51 -4.73 -15.38
CA LEU A 31 1.24 -4.86 -14.12
C LEU A 31 1.65 -3.49 -13.57
N ALA A 32 1.99 -2.53 -14.44
CA ALA A 32 2.27 -1.15 -14.07
C ALA A 32 1.03 -0.49 -13.44
N ASP A 33 -0.13 -0.60 -14.10
CA ASP A 33 -1.40 -0.06 -13.59
C ASP A 33 -1.73 -0.64 -12.20
N LEU A 34 -1.58 -1.97 -12.04
CA LEU A 34 -1.86 -2.66 -10.78
C LEU A 34 -0.88 -2.25 -9.67
N ALA A 35 0.42 -2.18 -9.94
CA ALA A 35 1.41 -1.72 -8.96
C ALA A 35 1.14 -0.28 -8.51
N GLY A 36 0.71 0.60 -9.43
CA GLY A 36 0.29 1.96 -9.09
C GLY A 36 -0.96 2.00 -8.20
N ALA A 37 -1.91 1.09 -8.42
CA ALA A 37 -3.08 0.96 -7.56
C ALA A 37 -2.71 0.48 -6.14
N VAL A 38 -1.73 -0.43 -5.99
CA VAL A 38 -1.23 -0.83 -4.66
C VAL A 38 -0.53 0.34 -3.96
N ALA A 39 0.31 1.09 -4.68
CA ALA A 39 0.99 2.26 -4.14
C ALA A 39 -0.01 3.32 -3.63
N ALA A 40 -1.08 3.58 -4.39
CA ALA A 40 -2.12 4.52 -3.99
C ALA A 40 -2.89 4.05 -2.74
N ALA A 41 -3.27 2.77 -2.69
CA ALA A 41 -3.97 2.20 -1.54
C ALA A 41 -3.10 2.21 -0.27
N ALA A 42 -1.80 1.92 -0.41
CA ALA A 42 -0.83 2.02 0.69
C ALA A 42 -0.74 3.46 1.22
N ALA A 43 -0.58 4.46 0.35
CA ALA A 43 -0.50 5.85 0.76
C ALA A 43 -1.77 6.35 1.49
N GLU A 44 -2.95 5.90 1.02
CA GLU A 44 -4.22 6.22 1.66
C GLU A 44 -4.34 5.54 3.03
N PHE A 45 -3.97 4.26 3.14
CA PHE A 45 -3.92 3.56 4.42
C PHE A 45 -3.01 4.27 5.44
N ASN A 46 -1.81 4.68 5.04
CA ASN A 46 -0.86 5.39 5.92
C ASN A 46 -1.44 6.71 6.42
N THR A 47 -2.06 7.46 5.51
CA THR A 47 -2.68 8.75 5.81
C THR A 47 -3.75 8.59 6.90
N GLU A 48 -4.57 7.55 6.78
CA GLU A 48 -5.67 7.32 7.72
C GLU A 48 -5.19 6.68 9.03
N ALA A 49 -4.18 5.79 8.98
CA ALA A 49 -3.51 5.26 10.17
C ALA A 49 -2.89 6.40 10.99
N TYR A 50 -2.16 7.30 10.34
CA TYR A 50 -1.64 8.50 10.98
C TYR A 50 -2.76 9.35 11.57
N ARG A 51 -3.84 9.65 10.83
CA ARG A 51 -4.96 10.43 11.38
C ARG A 51 -5.61 9.77 12.59
N ALA A 52 -5.79 8.46 12.58
CA ALA A 52 -6.43 7.72 13.66
C ALA A 52 -5.58 7.72 14.95
N PHE A 53 -4.25 7.63 14.82
CA PHE A 53 -3.37 7.38 15.96
C PHE A 53 -2.38 8.50 16.29
N HIS A 54 -2.24 9.57 15.49
CA HIS A 54 -1.26 10.65 15.75
C HIS A 54 -1.42 11.33 17.12
N SER A 55 -2.63 11.28 17.67
CA SER A 55 -2.98 11.82 19.00
C SER A 55 -2.96 10.76 20.11
N ALA A 56 -2.70 9.49 19.77
CA ALA A 56 -2.58 8.40 20.73
C ALA A 56 -1.30 8.51 21.57
N SER A 57 -1.35 7.95 22.77
CA SER A 57 -0.26 7.95 23.76
C SER A 57 -0.16 6.58 24.42
N GLY A 58 1.04 6.22 24.87
CA GLY A 58 1.30 4.87 25.40
C GLY A 58 1.48 3.84 24.28
N ASP A 59 1.08 2.60 24.53
CA ASP A 59 1.30 1.45 23.64
C ASP A 59 0.71 1.63 22.23
N ASP A 60 -0.38 2.40 22.09
CA ASP A 60 -1.00 2.72 20.80
C ASP A 60 -0.09 3.56 19.88
N ARG A 61 0.88 4.29 20.45
CA ARG A 61 1.85 5.08 19.68
C ARG A 61 3.00 4.23 19.14
N GLU A 62 3.45 3.22 19.89
CA GLU A 62 4.46 2.27 19.41
C GLU A 62 3.89 1.40 18.27
N GLU A 63 2.61 1.04 18.36
CA GLU A 63 1.92 0.32 17.28
C GLU A 63 1.74 1.20 16.04
N LEU A 64 1.42 2.49 16.20
CA LEU A 64 1.41 3.45 15.11
C LEU A 64 2.79 3.56 14.44
N ASP A 65 3.85 3.73 15.22
CA ASP A 65 5.20 3.88 14.67
C ASP A 65 5.59 2.62 13.88
N ARG A 66 5.31 1.42 14.41
CA ARG A 66 5.54 0.15 13.70
C ARG A 66 4.74 0.05 12.39
N LEU A 67 3.46 0.40 12.42
CA LEU A 67 2.60 0.35 11.25
C LEU A 67 3.03 1.39 10.20
N THR A 68 3.42 2.58 10.64
CA THR A 68 3.90 3.66 9.76
C THR A 68 5.20 3.25 9.06
N ASP A 69 6.19 2.74 9.81
CA ASP A 69 7.47 2.29 9.25
C ASP A 69 7.28 1.18 8.20
N LEU A 70 6.43 0.19 8.51
CA LEU A 70 6.13 -0.93 7.62
C LEU A 70 5.45 -0.44 6.33
N THR A 71 4.45 0.43 6.49
CA THR A 71 3.59 0.81 5.39
C THR A 71 4.19 1.91 4.51
N GLU A 72 5.06 2.79 5.04
CA GLU A 72 5.88 3.71 4.24
C GLU A 72 6.85 2.95 3.35
N THR A 73 7.58 1.99 3.93
CA THR A 73 8.52 1.13 3.17
C THR A 73 7.81 0.36 2.06
N LEU A 74 6.60 -0.15 2.33
CA LEU A 74 5.78 -0.84 1.33
C LEU A 74 5.30 0.11 0.23
N GLY A 75 4.85 1.32 0.57
CA GLY A 75 4.43 2.33 -0.40
C GLY A 75 5.56 2.76 -1.34
N GLU A 76 6.76 2.96 -0.80
CA GLU A 76 7.96 3.25 -1.59
C GLU A 76 8.29 2.11 -2.56
N LEU A 77 8.29 0.86 -2.08
CA LEU A 77 8.53 -0.31 -2.93
C LEU A 77 7.54 -0.42 -4.08
N TRP A 78 6.24 -0.22 -3.82
CA TRP A 78 5.21 -0.27 -4.87
C TRP A 78 5.36 0.85 -5.88
N THR A 79 5.76 2.04 -5.43
CA THR A 79 6.06 3.18 -6.30
C THR A 79 7.28 2.91 -7.18
N ASP A 80 8.33 2.29 -6.62
CA ASP A 80 9.52 1.89 -7.36
C ASP A 80 9.21 0.83 -8.41
N ILE A 81 8.40 -0.18 -8.07
CA ILE A 81 7.95 -1.21 -9.03
C ILE A 81 7.15 -0.57 -10.17
N HIS A 82 6.19 0.31 -9.85
CA HIS A 82 5.41 1.05 -10.83
C HIS A 82 6.30 1.88 -11.77
N THR A 83 7.24 2.63 -11.20
CA THR A 83 8.18 3.47 -11.96
C THR A 83 9.10 2.62 -12.84
N ALA A 84 9.58 1.48 -12.34
CA ALA A 84 10.39 0.53 -13.10
C ALA A 84 9.62 -0.05 -14.30
N TYR A 85 8.31 -0.25 -14.16
CA TYR A 85 7.48 -0.65 -15.29
C TYR A 85 7.40 0.42 -16.37
N GLN A 86 7.32 1.71 -15.99
CA GLN A 86 7.22 2.85 -16.90
C GLN A 86 8.54 3.22 -17.59
N GLY A 87 9.68 3.14 -16.89
CA GLY A 87 11.00 3.57 -17.39
C GLY A 87 11.69 2.63 -18.39
N LEU A 88 11.06 1.51 -18.76
CA LEU A 88 11.60 0.50 -19.68
C LEU A 88 10.86 0.49 -21.03
N SER A 89 10.18 1.60 -21.38
CA SER A 89 9.49 1.81 -22.67
C SER A 89 10.44 2.27 -23.77
#